data_AF-A0A7L8UCS6-F1
#
_entry.id   AF-A0A7L8UCS6-F1
#
_cell.length_a   1.000
_cell.length_b   1.000
_cell.length_c   1.000
_cell.angle_alpha   90.00
_cell.angle_beta   90.00
_cell.angle_gamma   90.00
#
_symmetry.space_group_name_H-M   'P 1'
#
loop_
_entity.id
_entity.type
_entity.pdbx_description
1 polymer ?
#
loop_
_entity_poly.entity_id
_entity_poly.type
_entity_poly.pdbx_seq_one_letter_code
_entity_poly.pdbx_strand_id
1 'polypeptide(L)'
;MEIDDHYGDLQEVYFDSKSGDIIVNKQTQKFGIITKNWKRADVITKENDTLDLYALIYTNQVENKYEVFRSENELKIKELTFDRIVKLKEEKLIETVIKN
;
A
#
# COMPACT_ATOMS: atom_id res chain seq x y z
N MET A 1 -5.43 -20.29 -18.23
CA MET A 1 -4.96 -19.70 -16.96
C MET A 1 -4.76 -18.23 -17.27
N GLU A 2 -5.84 -17.44 -17.23
CA GLU A 2 -5.83 -16.01 -17.54
C GLU A 2 -5.58 -15.23 -16.24
N ILE A 3 -4.31 -15.17 -15.87
CA ILE A 3 -3.80 -14.08 -15.04
C ILE A 3 -2.90 -13.29 -16.00
N ASP A 4 -3.52 -12.64 -16.98
CA ASP A 4 -2.81 -11.82 -17.96
C ASP A 4 -2.15 -10.64 -17.23
N ASP A 5 -0.82 -10.73 -17.15
CA ASP A 5 0.18 -9.70 -17.50
C ASP A 5 0.12 -8.29 -16.89
N HIS A 6 -0.76 -8.02 -15.92
CA HIS A 6 -0.78 -6.75 -15.20
C HIS A 6 -0.13 -6.80 -13.81
N TYR A 7 0.28 -7.98 -13.36
CA TYR A 7 0.87 -8.16 -12.03
C TYR A 7 2.39 -8.25 -12.01
N GLY A 8 3.08 -8.25 -13.16
CA GLY A 8 4.54 -8.40 -13.21
C GLY A 8 5.30 -7.42 -12.29
N ASP A 9 4.91 -6.16 -12.29
CA ASP A 9 5.61 -5.11 -11.53
C ASP A 9 5.15 -5.01 -10.06
N LEU A 10 3.90 -5.36 -9.77
CA LEU A 10 3.30 -5.27 -8.42
C LEU A 10 3.15 -6.64 -7.74
N GLN A 11 3.78 -7.67 -8.30
CA GLN A 11 3.79 -9.02 -7.77
C GLN A 11 4.35 -9.04 -6.35
N GLU A 12 5.45 -8.30 -6.12
CA GLU A 12 6.09 -8.19 -4.80
C GLU A 12 5.09 -7.72 -3.73
N VAL A 13 4.30 -6.69 -4.03
CA VAL A 13 3.24 -6.24 -3.11
C VAL A 13 2.22 -7.34 -2.87
N TYR A 14 1.79 -8.07 -3.90
CA TYR A 14 0.85 -9.17 -3.71
C TYR A 14 1.43 -10.34 -2.90
N PHE A 15 2.72 -10.66 -2.97
CA PHE A 15 3.27 -11.81 -2.23
C PHE A 15 3.73 -11.44 -0.82
N ASP A 16 4.39 -10.31 -0.64
CA ASP A 16 5.09 -9.98 0.61
C ASP A 16 4.24 -9.15 1.59
N SER A 17 3.24 -8.42 1.07
CA SER A 17 2.29 -7.69 1.91
C SER A 17 1.16 -8.58 2.44
N LYS A 18 0.51 -8.11 3.50
CA LYS A 18 -0.69 -8.69 4.12
C LYS A 18 -1.82 -7.67 4.09
N SER A 19 -3.06 -8.17 4.11
CA SER A 19 -4.21 -7.30 4.37
C SER A 19 -4.02 -6.61 5.73
N GLY A 20 -4.20 -5.29 5.77
CA GLY A 20 -3.90 -4.47 6.95
C GLY A 20 -2.56 -3.72 6.89
N ASP A 21 -1.65 -4.11 5.99
CA ASP A 21 -0.42 -3.35 5.74
C ASP A 21 -0.76 -1.98 5.11
N ILE A 22 0.05 -0.96 5.40
CA ILE A 22 -0.09 0.37 4.81
C ILE A 22 0.80 0.46 3.58
N ILE A 23 0.26 0.89 2.45
CA ILE A 23 1.08 1.31 1.31
C ILE A 23 1.10 2.84 1.18
N VAL A 24 2.27 3.40 0.91
CA VAL A 24 2.48 4.84 0.74
C VAL A 24 3.22 5.10 -0.57
N ASN A 25 2.63 5.91 -1.45
CA ASN A 25 3.31 6.50 -2.59
C ASN A 25 4.14 7.70 -2.10
N LYS A 26 5.46 7.63 -2.28
CA LYS A 26 6.42 8.60 -1.75
C LYS A 26 6.44 9.92 -2.53
N GLN A 27 6.03 9.91 -3.79
CA GLN A 27 5.99 11.10 -4.65
C GLN A 27 4.69 11.88 -4.46
N THR A 28 3.55 11.19 -4.40
CA THR A 28 2.23 11.84 -4.30
C THR A 28 1.73 11.98 -2.87
N GLN A 29 2.40 11.33 -1.90
CA GLN A 29 2.00 11.21 -0.50
C GLN A 29 0.63 10.55 -0.29
N LYS A 30 0.06 9.94 -1.35
CA LYS A 30 -1.14 9.13 -1.24
C LYS A 30 -0.81 7.82 -0.51
N PHE A 31 -1.74 7.34 0.28
CA PHE A 31 -1.59 6.11 1.03
C PHE A 31 -2.93 5.43 1.24
N GLY A 32 -2.88 4.15 1.62
CA GLY A 32 -4.05 3.41 2.03
C GLY A 32 -3.67 2.09 2.69
N ILE A 33 -4.69 1.34 3.11
CA ILE A 33 -4.52 0.00 3.68
C ILE A 33 -4.69 -1.03 2.58
N ILE A 34 -3.71 -1.90 2.42
CA ILE A 34 -3.79 -3.02 1.49
C ILE A 34 -4.90 -3.96 1.97
N THR A 35 -5.76 -4.36 1.04
CA THR A 35 -6.73 -5.43 1.21
C THR A 35 -6.55 -6.44 0.10
N LYS A 36 -6.32 -7.70 0.46
CA LYS A 36 -6.07 -8.78 -0.50
C LYS A 36 -7.25 -9.73 -0.55
N ASN A 37 -7.62 -10.10 -1.77
CA ASN A 37 -8.45 -11.24 -2.05
C ASN A 37 -7.63 -12.28 -2.83
N TRP A 38 -8.24 -13.43 -3.15
CA TRP A 38 -7.54 -14.54 -3.82
C TRP A 38 -7.10 -14.23 -5.27
N LYS A 39 -7.61 -13.15 -5.87
CA LYS A 39 -7.26 -12.72 -7.23
C LYS A 39 -6.37 -11.49 -7.27
N ARG A 40 -6.49 -10.58 -6.30
CA ARG A 40 -5.97 -9.20 -6.39
C ARG A 40 -5.61 -8.61 -5.03
N ALA A 41 -4.74 -7.61 -5.05
CA ALA A 41 -4.52 -6.67 -3.96
C ALA A 41 -5.10 -5.31 -4.34
N ASP A 42 -6.01 -4.80 -3.51
CA ASP A 42 -6.60 -3.48 -3.61
C ASP A 42 -6.15 -2.62 -2.43
N VAL A 43 -6.48 -1.33 -2.45
CA VAL A 43 -6.12 -0.36 -1.40
C VAL A 43 -7.36 0.37 -0.91
N ILE A 44 -7.63 0.28 0.39
CA ILE A 44 -8.67 1.08 1.05
C ILE A 44 -8.09 2.45 1.37
N THR A 45 -8.63 3.49 0.74
CA THR A 45 -8.20 4.87 0.96
C THR A 45 -8.93 5.49 2.15
N LYS A 46 -8.51 6.70 2.56
CA LYS A 46 -9.15 7.45 3.63
C LYS A 46 -10.60 7.84 3.32
N GLU A 47 -10.96 7.94 2.04
CA GLU A 47 -12.31 8.25 1.58
C GLU A 47 -13.25 7.02 1.68
N ASN A 48 -12.77 5.90 2.26
CA ASN A 48 -13.46 4.60 2.32
C ASN A 48 -13.73 3.98 0.94
N ASP A 49 -13.12 4.51 -0.11
CA ASP A 49 -13.16 3.95 -1.44
C ASP A 49 -12.08 2.87 -1.60
N THR A 50 -12.39 1.86 -2.41
CA THR A 50 -11.42 0.86 -2.83
C THR A 50 -10.74 1.36 -4.10
N LEU A 51 -9.44 1.59 -4.02
CA LEU A 51 -8.59 2.00 -5.13
C LEU A 51 -7.75 0.80 -5.59
N ASP A 52 -7.60 0.64 -6.89
CA ASP A 52 -6.65 -0.34 -7.43
C ASP A 52 -5.21 0.03 -7.03
N LEU A 53 -4.42 -0.96 -6.59
CA LEU A 53 -3.03 -0.78 -6.21
C LEU A 53 -2.22 -0.08 -7.32
N TYR A 54 -2.47 -0.44 -8.57
CA TYR A 54 -1.84 0.16 -9.74
C TYR A 54 -2.14 1.66 -9.84
N ALA A 55 -3.38 2.06 -9.57
CA ALA A 55 -3.78 3.47 -9.63
C ALA A 55 -3.18 4.32 -8.49
N LEU A 56 -2.78 3.70 -7.37
CA LEU A 56 -2.04 4.38 -6.31
C LEU A 56 -0.59 4.63 -6.70
N ILE A 57 0.05 3.63 -7.31
CA ILE A 57 1.49 3.62 -7.58
C ILE A 57 1.80 4.33 -8.90
N TYR A 58 1.06 4.05 -9.97
CA TYR A 58 1.32 4.62 -11.28
C TYR A 58 0.59 5.96 -11.44
N THR A 59 1.31 6.97 -11.89
CA THR A 59 0.74 8.26 -12.28
C THR A 59 1.20 8.58 -13.70
N ASN A 60 0.25 8.82 -14.60
CA ASN A 60 0.55 9.04 -16.03
C ASN A 60 1.42 7.92 -16.64
N GLN A 61 1.14 6.66 -16.28
CA GLN A 61 1.89 5.46 -16.72
C GLN A 61 3.36 5.40 -16.24
N VAL A 62 3.75 6.27 -15.32
CA VAL A 62 5.07 6.22 -14.67
C VAL A 62 4.91 5.63 -13.28
N GLU A 63 5.70 4.60 -12.97
CA GLU A 63 5.77 4.00 -11.64
C GLU A 63 6.36 5.02 -10.65
N ASN A 64 5.65 5.24 -9.55
CA ASN A 64 6.18 6.01 -8.44
C ASN A 64 6.79 5.09 -7.39
N LYS A 65 7.83 5.59 -6.71
CA LYS A 65 8.40 5.00 -5.51
C LYS A 65 7.33 4.83 -4.44
N TYR A 66 7.35 3.67 -3.81
CA TYR A 66 6.42 3.34 -2.76
C TYR A 66 7.10 2.56 -1.64
N GLU A 67 6.50 2.64 -0.46
CA GLU A 67 6.88 1.84 0.69
C GLU A 67 5.65 1.14 1.23
N VAL A 68 5.82 -0.11 1.65
CA VAL A 68 4.79 -0.86 2.38
C VAL A 68 5.25 -1.04 3.81
N PHE A 69 4.36 -0.73 4.75
CA PHE A 69 4.61 -0.83 6.17
C PHE A 69 3.65 -1.80 6.83
N ARG A 70 4.16 -2.54 7.80
CA ARG A 70 3.37 -3.45 8.63
C ARG A 70 3.39 -2.98 10.07
N SER A 71 2.25 -3.08 10.73
CA SER A 71 2.12 -2.88 12.17
C SER A 71 1.69 -4.17 12.84
N GLU A 72 2.13 -4.39 14.08
CA GLU A 72 1.57 -5.44 14.92
C GLU A 72 0.14 -5.14 15.36
N ASN A 73 -0.24 -3.86 15.38
CA ASN A 73 -1.57 -3.40 15.76
C ASN A 73 -2.42 -3.06 14.54
N GLU A 74 -3.73 -3.29 14.65
CA GLU A 74 -4.66 -2.87 13.59
C GLU A 74 -4.68 -1.34 13.49
N LEU A 75 -4.40 -0.82 12.30
CA LEU A 75 -4.41 0.62 12.03
C LEU A 75 -5.68 1.00 11.27
N LYS A 76 -6.40 1.98 11.80
CA LYS A 76 -7.60 2.51 11.15
C LYS A 76 -7.23 3.61 10.19
N ILE A 77 -7.50 3.42 8.90
CA ILE A 77 -7.17 4.39 7.85
C ILE A 77 -7.70 5.81 8.12
N LYS A 78 -8.86 5.92 8.79
CA LYS A 78 -9.48 7.20 9.15
C LYS A 78 -8.64 8.02 10.13
N GLU A 79 -7.88 7.35 10.98
CA GLU A 79 -7.00 7.96 12.01
C GLU A 79 -5.59 8.23 11.45
N LEU A 80 -5.28 7.75 10.24
CA LEU A 80 -3.99 7.94 9.61
C LEU A 80 -3.91 9.26 8.82
N THR A 81 -2.71 9.83 8.85
CA THR A 81 -2.21 10.86 7.95
C THR A 81 -0.81 10.47 7.51
N PHE A 82 -0.31 11.05 6.43
CA PHE A 82 1.06 10.82 6.00
C PHE A 82 2.08 11.11 7.12
N ASP A 83 1.94 12.25 7.80
CA ASP A 83 2.78 12.61 8.94
C ASP A 83 2.69 11.61 10.10
N ARG A 84 1.49 11.06 10.36
CA ARG A 84 1.33 10.03 11.39
C ARG A 84 2.06 8.76 11.00
N ILE A 85 2.01 8.35 9.73
CA ILE A 85 2.74 7.16 9.24
C ILE A 85 4.25 7.37 9.38
N VAL A 86 4.77 8.56 9.03
CA VAL A 86 6.19 8.90 9.22
C VAL A 86 6.57 8.81 10.70
N LYS A 87 5.78 9.40 11.60
CA LYS A 87 6.01 9.31 13.05
C LYS A 87 5.98 7.86 13.55
N LEU A 88 5.02 7.05 13.13
CA LEU A 88 4.94 5.64 13.51
C LEU A 88 6.20 4.87 13.09
N LYS A 89 6.77 5.19 11.92
CA LYS A 89 8.03 4.62 11.45
C LYS A 89 9.22 5.05 12.32
N GLU A 90 9.31 6.33 12.66
CA GLU A 90 10.35 6.86 13.55
C GLU A 90 10.26 6.27 14.96
N GLU A 91 9.04 6.09 15.47
CA GLU A 91 8.72 5.45 16.75
C GLU A 91 8.92 3.92 16.71
N LYS A 92 9.25 3.35 15.54
CA LYS A 92 9.38 1.89 15.29
C LYS A 92 8.11 1.09 15.63
N LEU A 93 6.95 1.72 15.53
CA LEU A 93 5.63 1.09 15.71
C LEU A 93 5.12 0.42 14.43
N ILE A 94 5.78 0.71 13.30
CA ILE A 94 5.61 0.02 12.02
C ILE A 94 6.97 -0.33 11.44
N GLU A 95 7.04 -1.48 10.76
CA GLU A 95 8.22 -1.96 10.05
C GLU A 95 8.05 -1.80 8.54
N THR A 96 9.15 -1.61 7.82
CA THR A 96 9.13 -1.59 6.35
C THR A 96 9.17 -3.02 5.83
N VAL A 97 8.17 -3.40 5.03
CA VAL A 97 8.09 -4.73 4.39
C VAL A 97 8.66 -4.65 2.97
N ILE A 98 8.28 -3.61 2.22
CA ILE A 98 8.69 -3.40 0.83
C ILE A 98 9.17 -1.96 0.67
N LYS A 99 10.22 -1.78 -0.14
CA LYS A 99 10.74 -0.47 -0.51
C LYS A 99 11.21 -0.48 -1.96
N ASN A 100 10.53 0.31 -2.79
CA ASN A 100 10.83 0.52 -4.22
C ASN A 100 11.20 1.99 -4.47
#